data_AF-A0A3M1BBD3-F1
#
_entry.id   AF-A0A3M1BBD3-F1
#
_cell.length_a   1.000
_cell.length_b   1.000
_cell.length_c   1.000
_cell.angle_alpha   90.00
_cell.angle_beta   90.00
_cell.angle_gamma   90.00
#
_symmetry.space_group_name_H-M   'P 1'
#
loop_
_entity.id
_entity.type
_entity.pdbx_description
1 polymer ?
#
loop_
_entity_poly.entity_id
_entity_poly.type
_entity_poly.pdbx_seq_one_letter_code
_entity_poly.pdbx_strand_id
1 'polypeptide(L)'
;MGLAVCCYAHAQENNATLRPWTFVNAEVSEPFDTKDTFTYIRLTEATFQTLTKTMNASSPPVLELPAPDGVILKFQLQPSAVMDPQLAAKYPNIKTWKGSCTTDPALQLRCESGAEGFHAWVEGPGRPAFLIEPVSGTKDLYKVLPKNALSGKAGWNCFTEGKNSVVLPPSAKSNGLIRTYRLALACTGEFAAYHGGTKEGALSAMATLVNRLNGIFERDLGVHLQLVANNDDIIFLNPDTDPFYNSTSHSVLGQNQQACNQYIGADNYDVGHLLTTASGGLAHIKSVCSSKKAGGVSGSNNPVGDAFFVDYVAHELGHQFGASHTQNNNCNRNPATAVEPGSGSTIMGYA
;
A
#
# COMPACT_ATOMS: atom_id res chain seq x y z
N MET A 1 -0.05 -12.46 66.37
CA MET A 1 -0.09 -11.26 65.50
C MET A 1 1.06 -11.39 64.50
N GLY A 2 0.78 -11.94 63.32
CA GLY A 2 1.78 -12.09 62.26
C GLY A 2 1.74 -10.88 61.34
N LEU A 3 2.86 -10.17 61.20
CA LEU A 3 3.03 -9.11 60.21
C LEU A 3 3.07 -9.73 58.81
N ALA A 4 2.11 -9.37 57.96
CA ALA A 4 2.13 -9.66 56.54
C ALA A 4 3.08 -8.67 55.84
N VAL A 5 4.14 -9.20 55.23
CA VAL A 5 5.02 -8.47 54.32
C VAL A 5 4.32 -8.42 52.96
N CYS A 6 3.85 -7.24 52.56
CA CYS A 6 3.39 -6.97 51.20
C CYS A 6 4.62 -6.79 50.29
N CYS A 7 4.98 -7.83 49.53
CA CYS A 7 5.89 -7.69 48.40
C CYS A 7 5.14 -7.03 47.24
N TYR A 8 5.45 -5.76 46.96
CA TYR A 8 5.15 -5.14 45.68
C TYR A 8 6.04 -5.77 44.61
N ALA A 9 5.47 -6.66 43.79
CA ALA A 9 6.10 -7.09 42.55
C ALA A 9 6.01 -5.94 41.54
N HIS A 10 7.12 -5.26 41.27
CA HIS A 10 7.26 -4.46 40.05
C HIS A 10 7.20 -5.42 38.86
N ALA A 11 6.14 -5.36 38.07
CA ALA A 11 6.10 -5.99 36.76
C ALA A 11 7.12 -5.27 35.88
N GLN A 12 8.24 -5.92 35.55
CA GLN A 12 9.05 -5.52 34.42
C GLN A 12 8.25 -5.81 33.14
N GLU A 13 7.81 -4.75 32.46
CA GLU A 13 7.37 -4.83 31.08
C GLU A 13 8.57 -5.25 30.22
N ASN A 14 8.72 -6.56 30.01
CA ASN A 14 9.63 -7.09 29.01
C ASN A 14 9.05 -6.78 27.62
N ASN A 15 9.31 -5.59 27.10
CA ASN A 15 9.15 -5.30 25.67
C ASN A 15 10.20 -6.11 24.91
N ALA A 16 9.85 -7.37 24.59
CA ALA A 16 10.69 -8.30 23.85
C ALA A 16 11.12 -7.66 22.52
N THR A 17 12.40 -7.33 22.39
CA THR A 17 12.96 -6.74 21.17
C THR A 17 13.10 -7.80 20.09
N LEU A 18 12.56 -7.57 18.88
CA LEU A 18 12.51 -8.59 17.83
C LEU A 18 13.42 -8.25 16.64
N ARG A 19 14.40 -9.13 16.38
CA ARG A 19 15.31 -9.14 15.22
C ARG A 19 15.08 -10.41 14.39
N PRO A 20 14.05 -10.48 13.54
CA PRO A 20 13.76 -11.66 12.74
C PRO A 20 14.64 -11.79 11.49
N TRP A 21 15.79 -11.11 11.38
CA TRP A 21 16.65 -11.22 10.20
C TRP A 21 18.13 -11.36 10.55
N THR A 22 18.86 -11.93 9.60
CA THR A 22 20.32 -11.92 9.56
C THR A 22 20.80 -11.29 8.26
N PHE A 23 21.88 -10.51 8.33
CA PHE A 23 22.55 -10.01 7.12
C PHE A 23 23.19 -11.16 6.35
N VAL A 24 23.10 -11.10 5.03
CA VAL A 24 23.74 -12.08 4.15
C VAL A 24 24.51 -11.38 3.03
N ASN A 25 25.71 -11.87 2.73
CA ASN A 25 26.42 -11.53 1.50
C ASN A 25 25.74 -12.32 0.38
N ALA A 26 24.89 -11.69 -0.42
CA ALA A 26 24.20 -12.39 -1.49
C ALA A 26 25.03 -12.29 -2.78
N GLU A 27 25.62 -13.42 -3.22
CA GLU A 27 26.03 -13.63 -4.61
C GLU A 27 24.78 -14.01 -5.42
N VAL A 28 23.84 -13.09 -5.60
CA VAL A 28 22.65 -13.34 -6.43
C VAL A 28 22.80 -12.55 -7.71
N SER A 29 23.02 -13.27 -8.82
CA SER A 29 23.08 -12.69 -10.16
C SER A 29 21.67 -12.34 -10.64
N GLU A 30 21.25 -11.10 -10.39
CA GLU A 30 20.07 -10.53 -11.04
C GLU A 30 20.50 -9.85 -12.36
N PRO A 31 19.67 -9.84 -13.44
CA PRO A 31 20.05 -9.32 -14.75
C PRO A 31 20.10 -7.79 -14.87
N PHE A 32 20.07 -7.03 -13.77
CA PHE A 32 19.94 -5.57 -13.81
C PHE A 32 21.25 -4.87 -13.44
N ASP A 33 21.63 -3.95 -14.33
CA ASP A 33 22.86 -3.17 -14.37
C ASP A 33 23.11 -2.38 -13.07
N THR A 34 24.35 -2.42 -12.62
CA THR A 34 24.83 -2.02 -11.30
C THR A 34 24.96 -0.51 -11.13
N LYS A 35 24.23 0.06 -10.17
CA LYS A 35 24.63 1.29 -9.45
C LYS A 35 24.02 1.45 -8.05
N ASP A 36 23.09 0.58 -7.67
CA ASP A 36 22.36 0.70 -6.42
C ASP A 36 22.96 -0.21 -5.34
N THR A 37 23.35 0.39 -4.21
CA THR A 37 23.82 -0.35 -3.04
C THR A 37 22.63 -1.02 -2.36
N PHE A 38 22.39 -2.28 -2.67
CA PHE A 38 21.40 -3.11 -2.00
C PHE A 38 22.03 -3.84 -0.82
N THR A 39 21.26 -3.99 0.27
CA THR A 39 21.63 -4.91 1.36
C THR A 39 20.63 -6.05 1.39
N TYR A 40 21.14 -7.29 1.46
CA TYR A 40 20.30 -8.46 1.58
C TYR A 40 20.17 -8.91 3.03
N ILE A 41 18.96 -9.29 3.39
CA ILE A 41 18.64 -9.87 4.69
C ILE A 41 17.90 -11.18 4.49
N ARG A 42 18.06 -12.10 5.43
CA ARG A 42 17.34 -13.37 5.43
C ARG A 42 16.32 -13.41 6.56
N LEU A 43 15.07 -13.65 6.20
CA LEU A 43 13.95 -13.89 7.11
C LEU A 43 13.51 -15.34 6.91
N THR A 44 14.15 -16.25 7.65
CA THR A 44 13.83 -17.69 7.64
C THR A 44 12.37 -17.95 8.04
N GLU A 45 11.84 -19.12 7.71
CA GLU A 45 10.51 -19.57 8.14
C GLU A 45 10.32 -19.41 9.66
N ALA A 46 11.30 -19.85 10.47
CA ALA A 46 11.22 -19.74 11.92
C ALA A 46 11.12 -18.28 12.40
N THR A 47 11.88 -17.39 11.79
CA THR A 47 11.85 -15.95 12.11
C THR A 47 10.59 -15.27 11.57
N PHE A 48 10.06 -15.71 10.42
CA PHE A 48 8.79 -15.23 9.87
C PHE A 48 7.62 -15.65 10.76
N GLN A 49 7.57 -16.91 11.19
CA GLN A 49 6.57 -17.38 12.15
C GLN A 49 6.64 -16.63 13.49
N THR A 50 7.85 -16.31 13.95
CA THR A 50 8.08 -15.49 15.15
C THR A 50 7.58 -14.05 14.96
N LEU A 51 7.81 -13.46 13.79
CA LEU A 51 7.30 -12.15 13.39
C LEU A 51 5.77 -12.16 13.36
N THR A 52 5.14 -13.12 12.69
CA THR A 52 3.68 -13.25 12.58
C THR A 52 3.03 -13.49 13.94
N LYS A 53 3.60 -14.37 14.77
CA LYS A 53 3.10 -14.59 16.15
C LYS A 53 3.14 -13.31 16.97
N THR A 54 4.22 -12.56 16.82
CA THR A 54 4.42 -11.30 17.52
C THR A 54 3.46 -10.22 17.06
N MET A 55 3.24 -10.11 15.75
CA MET A 55 2.21 -9.25 15.18
C MET A 55 0.83 -9.63 15.77
N ASN A 56 0.56 -10.90 16.03
CA ASN A 56 -0.71 -11.31 16.64
C ASN A 56 -0.83 -11.08 18.16
N ALA A 57 0.16 -10.47 18.82
CA ALA A 57 0.12 -10.23 20.28
C ALA A 57 -0.70 -8.99 20.65
N SER A 58 -1.36 -9.03 21.82
CA SER A 58 -2.20 -7.93 22.34
C SER A 58 -1.44 -6.63 22.63
N SER A 59 -0.14 -6.73 22.91
CA SER A 59 0.79 -5.59 23.01
C SER A 59 1.94 -5.84 22.03
N PRO A 60 1.89 -5.23 20.84
CA PRO A 60 2.88 -5.44 19.80
C PRO A 60 4.24 -4.91 20.29
N PRO A 61 5.32 -5.69 20.21
CA PRO A 61 6.63 -5.26 20.67
C PRO A 61 7.32 -4.35 19.64
N VAL A 62 8.56 -3.99 19.98
CA VAL A 62 9.46 -3.23 19.14
C VAL A 62 10.07 -4.11 18.03
N LEU A 63 9.88 -3.71 16.77
CA LEU A 63 10.45 -4.35 15.58
C LEU A 63 11.75 -3.66 15.14
N GLU A 64 12.81 -4.43 14.86
CA GLU A 64 14.16 -3.86 14.68
C GLU A 64 14.73 -3.74 13.24
N LEU A 65 14.08 -3.11 12.28
CA LEU A 65 14.51 -3.21 10.87
C LEU A 65 15.93 -2.66 10.57
N PRO A 66 16.71 -3.33 9.69
CA PRO A 66 17.97 -2.79 9.21
C PRO A 66 17.71 -1.74 8.12
N ALA A 67 18.39 -0.61 8.22
CA ALA A 67 18.41 0.41 7.18
C ALA A 67 19.49 0.09 6.12
N PRO A 68 19.45 0.72 4.93
CA PRO A 68 20.44 0.51 3.87
C PRO A 68 21.89 0.79 4.28
N ASP A 69 22.09 1.65 5.28
CA ASP A 69 23.41 1.98 5.86
C ASP A 69 23.89 0.97 6.92
N GLY A 70 23.12 -0.11 7.16
CA GLY A 70 23.39 -1.13 8.16
C GLY A 70 22.95 -0.77 9.58
N VAL A 71 22.46 0.46 9.82
CA VAL A 71 21.95 0.87 11.13
C VAL A 71 20.66 0.12 11.44
N ILE A 72 20.57 -0.44 12.65
CA ILE A 72 19.36 -1.10 13.14
C ILE A 72 18.42 -0.07 13.76
N LEU A 73 17.20 0.03 13.23
CA LEU A 73 16.15 0.94 13.70
C LEU A 73 15.09 0.18 14.47
N LYS A 74 14.52 0.81 15.50
CA LYS A 74 13.56 0.18 16.40
C LYS A 74 12.21 0.87 16.30
N PHE A 75 11.16 0.15 15.90
CA PHE A 75 9.82 0.69 15.69
C PHE A 75 8.83 0.12 16.68
N GLN A 76 8.12 1.00 17.39
CA GLN A 76 6.96 0.62 18.17
C GLN A 76 5.78 0.41 17.21
N LEU A 77 5.23 -0.81 17.19
CA LEU A 77 4.18 -1.19 16.25
C LEU A 77 2.77 -0.97 16.81
N GLN A 78 1.83 -0.66 15.91
CA GLN A 78 0.39 -0.67 16.15
C GLN A 78 -0.35 -1.17 14.89
N PRO A 79 -1.51 -1.85 15.03
CA PRO A 79 -2.27 -2.31 13.87
C PRO A 79 -2.63 -1.13 12.96
N SER A 80 -2.48 -1.31 11.65
CA SER A 80 -2.80 -0.25 10.69
C SER A 80 -4.28 -0.21 10.29
N ALA A 81 -5.06 -1.24 10.61
CA ALA A 81 -6.50 -1.36 10.34
C ALA A 81 -6.93 -1.27 8.85
N VAL A 82 -6.05 -1.72 7.94
CA VAL A 82 -6.30 -1.77 6.48
C VAL A 82 -7.53 -2.59 6.09
N MET A 83 -7.83 -3.66 6.81
CA MET A 83 -9.03 -4.48 6.59
C MET A 83 -10.07 -4.20 7.67
N ASP A 84 -11.34 -4.17 7.28
CA ASP A 84 -12.45 -4.27 8.23
C ASP A 84 -12.25 -5.49 9.17
N PRO A 85 -12.60 -5.40 10.46
CA PRO A 85 -12.41 -6.50 11.41
C PRO A 85 -13.01 -7.83 10.97
N GLN A 86 -14.15 -7.84 10.26
CA GLN A 86 -14.77 -9.09 9.77
C GLN A 86 -13.93 -9.73 8.67
N LEU A 87 -13.40 -8.91 7.73
CA LEU A 87 -12.52 -9.40 6.69
C LEU A 87 -11.20 -9.90 7.28
N ALA A 88 -10.62 -9.16 8.22
CA ALA A 88 -9.38 -9.54 8.91
C ALA A 88 -9.53 -10.85 9.70
N ALA A 89 -10.72 -11.12 10.26
CA ALA A 89 -11.01 -12.38 10.95
C ALA A 89 -11.10 -13.57 9.98
N LYS A 90 -11.56 -13.34 8.74
CA LYS A 90 -11.62 -14.37 7.68
C LYS A 90 -10.25 -14.69 7.08
N TYR A 91 -9.34 -13.72 7.06
CA TYR A 91 -7.97 -13.85 6.53
C TYR A 91 -6.91 -13.55 7.60
N PRO A 92 -6.81 -14.38 8.66
CA PRO A 92 -5.97 -14.09 9.82
C PRO A 92 -4.46 -14.17 9.55
N ASN A 93 -4.02 -14.65 8.39
CA ASN A 93 -2.61 -14.68 8.01
C ASN A 93 -2.12 -13.35 7.42
N ILE A 94 -3.05 -12.46 7.01
CA ILE A 94 -2.71 -11.14 6.47
C ILE A 94 -2.69 -10.15 7.63
N LYS A 95 -1.53 -9.55 7.89
CA LYS A 95 -1.32 -8.61 9.00
C LYS A 95 -0.66 -7.34 8.49
N THR A 96 -1.22 -6.19 8.86
CA THR A 96 -0.76 -4.88 8.43
C THR A 96 -0.56 -3.95 9.62
N TRP A 97 0.57 -3.26 9.64
CA TRP A 97 1.04 -2.48 10.78
C TRP A 97 1.55 -1.12 10.32
N LYS A 98 1.46 -0.19 11.27
CA LYS A 98 2.21 1.05 11.23
C LYS A 98 3.05 1.17 12.49
N GLY A 99 4.12 1.93 12.45
CA GLY A 99 4.97 2.14 13.61
C GLY A 99 5.75 3.43 13.56
N SER A 100 6.18 3.89 14.72
CA SER A 100 7.06 5.04 14.89
C SER A 100 8.40 4.59 15.44
N CYS A 101 9.50 5.13 14.91
CA CYS A 101 10.81 4.81 15.44
C CYS A 101 10.92 5.34 16.88
N THR A 102 11.47 4.51 17.77
CA THR A 102 11.58 4.79 19.20
C THR A 102 12.60 5.87 19.54
N THR A 103 13.58 6.09 18.67
CA THR A 103 14.62 7.12 18.83
C THR A 103 14.35 8.38 18.00
N ASP A 104 13.56 8.26 16.93
CA ASP A 104 13.15 9.38 16.08
C ASP A 104 11.69 9.19 15.65
N PRO A 105 10.72 9.69 16.42
CA PRO A 105 9.30 9.52 16.12
C PRO A 105 8.86 10.10 14.77
N ALA A 106 9.68 10.94 14.11
CA ALA A 106 9.38 11.43 12.78
C ALA A 106 9.62 10.37 11.69
N LEU A 107 10.40 9.32 11.98
CA LEU A 107 10.53 8.14 11.13
C LEU A 107 9.35 7.20 11.38
N GLN A 108 8.54 7.04 10.34
CA GLN A 108 7.36 6.21 10.30
C GLN A 108 7.64 4.93 9.50
N LEU A 109 6.99 3.85 9.92
CA LEU A 109 7.02 2.54 9.31
C LEU A 109 5.61 2.14 8.88
N ARG A 110 5.49 1.56 7.70
CA ARG A 110 4.39 0.68 7.30
C ARG A 110 4.97 -0.69 7.03
N CYS A 111 4.39 -1.74 7.58
CA CYS A 111 4.83 -3.09 7.24
C CYS A 111 3.69 -4.09 7.32
N GLU A 112 3.86 -5.18 6.58
CA GLU A 112 2.85 -6.21 6.45
C GLU A 112 3.48 -7.58 6.25
N SER A 113 2.73 -8.60 6.64
CA SER A 113 3.04 -10.00 6.40
C SER A 113 1.81 -10.69 5.85
N GLY A 114 1.98 -11.48 4.79
CA GLY A 114 0.91 -12.29 4.21
C GLY A 114 1.46 -13.34 3.25
N ALA A 115 0.66 -13.73 2.26
CA ALA A 115 1.02 -14.74 1.27
C ALA A 115 2.26 -14.36 0.44
N GLU A 116 2.45 -13.06 0.20
CA GLU A 116 3.59 -12.49 -0.53
C GLU A 116 4.84 -12.30 0.35
N GLY A 117 4.81 -12.75 1.61
CA GLY A 117 5.91 -12.56 2.56
C GLY A 117 5.87 -11.22 3.29
N PHE A 118 7.02 -10.77 3.79
CA PHE A 118 7.14 -9.55 4.59
C PHE A 118 7.52 -8.33 3.75
N HIS A 119 6.79 -7.24 3.92
CA HIS A 119 7.09 -5.98 3.26
C HIS A 119 7.20 -4.88 4.31
N ALA A 120 8.12 -3.94 4.10
CA ALA A 120 8.24 -2.76 4.94
C ALA A 120 8.58 -1.52 4.12
N TRP A 121 8.02 -0.39 4.53
CA TRP A 121 8.31 0.94 4.03
C TRP A 121 8.64 1.85 5.20
N VAL A 122 9.81 2.48 5.17
CA VAL A 122 10.24 3.45 6.18
C VAL A 122 10.48 4.79 5.53
N GLU A 123 9.90 5.84 6.11
CA GLU A 123 10.08 7.22 5.66
C GLU A 123 10.03 8.21 6.81
N GLY A 124 10.63 9.38 6.59
CA GLY A 124 10.56 10.50 7.51
C GLY A 124 11.68 11.50 7.22
N PRO A 125 11.69 12.65 7.91
CA PRO A 125 12.72 13.67 7.72
C PRO A 125 14.10 13.13 8.13
N GLY A 126 15.16 13.70 7.57
CA GLY A 126 16.54 13.39 7.97
C GLY A 126 17.13 12.10 7.38
N ARG A 127 16.37 11.30 6.61
CA ARG A 127 16.92 10.18 5.83
C ARG A 127 16.16 9.88 4.54
N PRO A 128 16.82 9.30 3.52
CA PRO A 128 16.12 8.74 2.38
C PRO A 128 15.14 7.64 2.82
N ALA A 129 13.92 7.66 2.27
CA ALA A 129 13.00 6.56 2.45
C ALA A 129 13.59 5.27 1.90
N PHE A 130 13.23 4.14 2.49
CA PHE A 130 13.69 2.83 2.05
C PHE A 130 12.60 1.78 2.25
N LEU A 131 12.78 0.66 1.57
CA LEU A 131 11.84 -0.42 1.51
C LEU A 131 12.53 -1.77 1.71
N ILE A 132 11.79 -2.72 2.26
CA ILE A 132 12.19 -4.11 2.44
C ILE A 132 11.16 -4.93 1.70
N GLU A 133 11.61 -5.71 0.73
CA GLU A 133 10.75 -6.52 -0.13
C GLU A 133 11.36 -7.91 -0.32
N PRO A 134 10.54 -8.95 -0.55
CA PRO A 134 11.05 -10.27 -0.92
C PRO A 134 11.78 -10.22 -2.27
N VAL A 135 12.78 -11.08 -2.42
CA VAL A 135 13.44 -11.34 -3.71
C VAL A 135 12.62 -12.38 -4.46
N SER A 136 12.23 -12.07 -5.69
CA SER A 136 11.40 -12.94 -6.52
C SER A 136 12.01 -14.34 -6.66
N GLY A 137 11.17 -15.37 -6.59
CA GLY A 137 11.60 -16.77 -6.68
C GLY A 137 12.30 -17.32 -5.42
N THR A 138 12.42 -16.53 -4.35
CA THR A 138 12.97 -16.97 -3.06
C THR A 138 11.92 -16.92 -1.96
N LYS A 139 12.08 -17.71 -0.89
CA LYS A 139 11.14 -17.74 0.24
C LYS A 139 11.62 -16.99 1.48
N ASP A 140 12.93 -16.78 1.60
CA ASP A 140 13.56 -16.25 2.81
C ASP A 140 14.50 -15.08 2.55
N LEU A 141 14.73 -14.69 1.29
CA LEU A 141 15.65 -13.61 0.93
C LEU A 141 14.89 -12.31 0.67
N TYR A 142 15.37 -11.24 1.28
CA TYR A 142 14.79 -9.90 1.18
C TYR A 142 15.86 -8.88 0.82
N LYS A 143 15.45 -7.87 0.06
CA LYS A 143 16.27 -6.74 -0.36
C LYS A 143 15.88 -5.50 0.45
N VAL A 144 16.87 -4.80 1.01
CA VAL A 144 16.73 -3.50 1.64
C VAL A 144 17.20 -2.45 0.63
N LEU A 145 16.25 -1.65 0.14
CA LEU A 145 16.44 -0.77 -1.01
C LEU A 145 16.16 0.67 -0.60
N PRO A 146 17.08 1.63 -0.82
CA PRO A 146 16.73 3.04 -0.69
C PRO A 146 15.82 3.44 -1.87
N LYS A 147 14.82 4.31 -1.64
CA LYS A 147 13.84 4.68 -2.68
C LYS A 147 14.49 5.25 -3.94
N ASN A 148 15.57 6.01 -3.78
CA ASN A 148 16.29 6.62 -4.89
C ASN A 148 17.00 5.61 -5.81
N ALA A 149 17.13 4.35 -5.40
CA ALA A 149 17.61 3.25 -6.24
C ALA A 149 16.54 2.68 -7.17
N LEU A 150 15.26 3.03 -6.97
CA LEU A 150 14.21 2.68 -7.93
C LEU A 150 14.33 3.63 -9.14
N SER A 151 15.16 3.22 -10.10
CA SER A 151 15.38 3.96 -11.35
C SER A 151 14.09 4.13 -12.17
N GLY A 152 13.98 5.27 -12.87
CA GLY A 152 12.75 5.82 -13.46
C GLY A 152 12.03 4.98 -14.52
N LYS A 153 10.74 5.34 -14.69
CA LYS A 153 9.71 4.70 -15.51
C LYS A 153 10.02 4.69 -17.01
N ALA A 154 9.64 3.59 -17.66
CA ALA A 154 9.29 3.55 -19.07
C ALA A 154 7.77 3.42 -19.25
N GLY A 155 7.15 4.37 -19.95
CA GLY A 155 5.92 4.18 -20.72
C GLY A 155 4.61 3.96 -19.96
N TRP A 156 4.24 4.86 -19.04
CA TRP A 156 2.89 4.86 -18.48
C TRP A 156 1.97 5.84 -19.22
N ASN A 157 0.72 5.44 -19.46
CA ASN A 157 -0.31 6.30 -20.03
C ASN A 157 -1.50 6.37 -19.07
N CYS A 158 -1.78 7.57 -18.59
CA CYS A 158 -2.96 7.91 -17.80
C CYS A 158 -4.02 8.54 -18.67
N PHE A 159 -5.27 8.09 -18.53
CA PHE A 159 -6.40 8.73 -19.17
C PHE A 159 -7.35 9.26 -18.09
N THR A 160 -8.05 10.37 -18.36
CA THR A 160 -9.06 10.92 -17.45
C THR A 160 -10.26 11.45 -18.23
N GLU A 161 -11.47 11.31 -17.67
CA GLU A 161 -12.67 11.96 -18.22
C GLU A 161 -12.71 13.45 -17.87
N GLY A 162 -12.19 14.30 -18.77
CA GLY A 162 -12.43 15.74 -18.77
C GLY A 162 -11.44 16.62 -17.97
N LYS A 163 -11.30 17.88 -18.40
CA LYS A 163 -10.41 18.90 -17.83
C LYS A 163 -11.10 19.81 -16.80
N ASN A 164 -11.86 19.25 -15.86
CA ASN A 164 -12.56 20.08 -14.87
C ASN A 164 -11.64 20.42 -13.71
N SER A 165 -10.82 21.45 -13.94
CA SER A 165 -9.96 22.05 -12.92
C SER A 165 -10.80 22.93 -12.01
N VAL A 166 -11.05 22.48 -10.78
CA VAL A 166 -11.50 23.39 -9.73
C VAL A 166 -10.24 23.94 -9.07
N VAL A 167 -9.94 25.21 -9.33
CA VAL A 167 -9.02 25.97 -8.47
C VAL A 167 -9.71 26.05 -7.10
N LEU A 168 -9.36 25.15 -6.19
CA LEU A 168 -9.86 25.20 -4.83
C LEU A 168 -9.34 26.51 -4.20
N PRO A 169 -10.21 27.32 -3.59
CA PRO A 169 -9.73 28.47 -2.83
C PRO A 169 -8.77 27.99 -1.74
N PRO A 170 -7.72 28.76 -1.41
CA PRO A 170 -6.69 28.37 -0.46
C PRO A 170 -7.23 28.43 0.97
N SER A 171 -8.09 27.50 1.38
CA SER A 171 -8.58 27.45 2.76
C SER A 171 -9.28 26.15 3.17
N ALA A 172 -8.89 24.98 2.65
CA ALA A 172 -9.20 23.75 3.38
C ALA A 172 -8.26 23.70 4.60
N LYS A 173 -8.67 24.32 5.71
CA LYS A 173 -7.97 24.12 6.99
C LYS A 173 -8.17 22.66 7.37
N SER A 174 -7.07 21.91 7.44
CA SER A 174 -7.10 20.60 8.09
C SER A 174 -7.65 20.78 9.49
N ASN A 175 -8.68 20.01 9.85
CA ASN A 175 -9.15 19.93 11.23
C ASN A 175 -8.28 18.97 12.07
N GLY A 176 -7.15 18.51 11.52
CA GLY A 176 -6.24 17.57 12.17
C GLY A 176 -6.79 16.15 12.31
N LEU A 177 -7.93 15.84 11.70
CA LEU A 177 -8.56 14.52 11.79
C LEU A 177 -8.22 13.66 10.57
N ILE A 178 -7.87 12.40 10.82
CA ILE A 178 -7.82 11.37 9.78
C ILE A 178 -9.24 10.87 9.54
N ARG A 179 -9.69 10.87 8.29
CA ARG A 179 -11.00 10.37 7.86
C ARG A 179 -10.86 8.98 7.25
N THR A 180 -11.57 8.01 7.80
CA THR A 180 -11.63 6.65 7.25
C THR A 180 -12.66 6.58 6.12
N TYR A 181 -12.24 6.08 4.96
CA TYR A 181 -13.07 5.79 3.80
C TYR A 181 -13.11 4.29 3.58
N ARG A 182 -14.33 3.75 3.41
CA ARG A 182 -14.56 2.35 3.07
C ARG A 182 -14.24 2.14 1.58
N LEU A 183 -13.22 1.34 1.32
CA LEU A 183 -12.72 1.02 -0.01
C LEU A 183 -13.26 -0.34 -0.45
N ALA A 184 -13.95 -0.37 -1.58
CA ALA A 184 -14.26 -1.60 -2.33
C ALA A 184 -13.19 -1.79 -3.42
N LEU A 185 -12.21 -2.64 -3.17
CA LEU A 185 -11.10 -2.90 -4.07
C LEU A 185 -11.32 -4.24 -4.80
N ALA A 186 -11.78 -4.16 -6.04
CA ALA A 186 -12.01 -5.32 -6.89
C ALA A 186 -10.74 -5.72 -7.64
N CYS A 187 -10.65 -6.96 -8.11
CA CYS A 187 -9.66 -7.35 -9.10
C CYS A 187 -10.20 -8.32 -10.15
N THR A 188 -9.60 -8.31 -11.34
CA THR A 188 -9.89 -9.31 -12.37
C THR A 188 -9.27 -10.66 -12.02
N GLY A 189 -9.72 -11.71 -12.72
CA GLY A 189 -9.17 -13.04 -12.64
C GLY A 189 -7.68 -13.10 -12.97
N GLU A 190 -7.20 -12.27 -13.91
CA GLU A 190 -5.78 -12.23 -14.27
C GLU A 190 -4.92 -11.63 -13.15
N PHE A 191 -5.42 -10.60 -12.47
CA PHE A 191 -4.73 -10.05 -11.30
C PHE A 191 -4.69 -11.09 -10.18
N ALA A 192 -5.80 -11.77 -9.90
CA ALA A 192 -5.83 -12.83 -8.90
C ALA A 192 -4.89 -14.00 -9.27
N ALA A 193 -4.85 -14.39 -10.55
CA ALA A 193 -3.96 -15.43 -11.07
C ALA A 193 -2.48 -15.04 -10.91
N TYR A 194 -2.13 -13.77 -11.13
CA TYR A 194 -0.78 -13.26 -10.91
C TYR A 194 -0.36 -13.45 -9.43
N HIS A 195 -1.25 -13.14 -8.49
CA HIS A 195 -1.03 -13.28 -7.05
C HIS A 195 -1.40 -14.67 -6.51
N GLY A 196 -1.08 -15.72 -7.27
CA GLY A 196 -1.19 -17.11 -6.85
C GLY A 196 -2.56 -17.77 -7.07
N GLY A 197 -3.51 -17.10 -7.71
CA GLY A 197 -4.82 -17.67 -8.11
C GLY A 197 -5.76 -17.95 -6.94
N THR A 198 -5.52 -17.35 -5.77
CA THR A 198 -6.36 -17.52 -4.58
C THR A 198 -6.86 -16.17 -4.08
N LYS A 199 -8.00 -16.18 -3.37
CA LYS A 199 -8.50 -14.96 -2.73
C LYS A 199 -7.53 -14.42 -1.69
N GLU A 200 -6.86 -15.30 -0.93
CA GLU A 200 -5.89 -14.90 0.10
C GLU A 200 -4.65 -14.25 -0.51
N GLY A 201 -4.12 -14.78 -1.61
CA GLY A 201 -2.98 -14.18 -2.32
C GLY A 201 -3.31 -12.80 -2.88
N ALA A 202 -4.42 -12.69 -3.63
CA ALA A 202 -4.89 -11.41 -4.16
C ALA A 202 -5.17 -10.39 -3.05
N LEU A 203 -5.85 -10.80 -1.97
CA LEU A 203 -6.13 -9.93 -0.84
C LEU A 203 -4.86 -9.53 -0.08
N SER A 204 -3.86 -10.41 0.01
CA SER A 204 -2.56 -10.09 0.61
C SER A 204 -1.88 -8.96 -0.17
N ALA A 205 -1.83 -9.06 -1.50
CA ALA A 205 -1.27 -8.01 -2.35
C ALA A 205 -2.06 -6.70 -2.25
N MET A 206 -3.39 -6.77 -2.21
CA MET A 206 -4.26 -5.61 -1.96
C MET A 206 -3.97 -4.96 -0.60
N ALA A 207 -3.77 -5.75 0.46
CA ALA A 207 -3.49 -5.24 1.79
C ALA A 207 -2.12 -4.54 1.86
N THR A 208 -1.08 -5.10 1.22
CA THR A 208 0.24 -4.47 1.02
C THR A 208 0.09 -3.11 0.34
N LEU A 209 -0.61 -3.09 -0.81
CA LEU A 209 -0.88 -1.88 -1.57
C LEU A 209 -1.61 -0.83 -0.72
N VAL A 210 -2.71 -1.18 -0.05
CA VAL A 210 -3.49 -0.22 0.73
C VAL A 210 -2.73 0.28 1.95
N ASN A 211 -1.91 -0.57 2.60
CA ASN A 211 -1.06 -0.12 3.71
C ASN A 211 -0.03 0.91 3.23
N ARG A 212 0.55 0.68 2.05
CA ARG A 212 1.46 1.62 1.39
C ARG A 212 0.76 2.95 1.07
N LEU A 213 -0.44 2.90 0.48
CA LEU A 213 -1.23 4.09 0.19
C LEU A 213 -1.59 4.87 1.45
N ASN A 214 -1.99 4.19 2.52
CA ASN A 214 -2.33 4.83 3.79
C ASN A 214 -1.16 5.62 4.40
N GLY A 215 0.10 5.20 4.17
CA GLY A 215 1.25 6.02 4.54
C GLY A 215 1.25 7.40 3.87
N ILE A 216 0.90 7.44 2.58
CA ILE A 216 0.85 8.66 1.77
C ILE A 216 -0.41 9.45 2.08
N PHE A 217 -1.58 8.79 2.07
CA PHE A 217 -2.89 9.43 2.16
C PHE A 217 -3.14 9.99 3.56
N GLU A 218 -2.67 9.34 4.64
CA GLU A 218 -2.79 9.89 5.98
C GLU A 218 -1.91 11.14 6.13
N ARG A 219 -0.70 11.13 5.56
CA ARG A 219 0.26 12.24 5.63
C ARG A 219 -0.17 13.45 4.81
N ASP A 220 -0.57 13.22 3.56
CA ASP A 220 -0.76 14.28 2.57
C ASP A 220 -2.23 14.74 2.49
N LEU A 221 -3.20 13.86 2.78
CA LEU A 221 -4.63 14.12 2.62
C LEU A 221 -5.44 14.02 3.93
N GLY A 222 -4.88 13.44 4.99
CA GLY A 222 -5.65 13.09 6.20
C GLY A 222 -6.70 12.01 5.93
N VAL A 223 -6.41 11.09 5.01
CA VAL A 223 -7.32 10.02 4.59
C VAL A 223 -6.76 8.66 4.98
N HIS A 224 -7.61 7.80 5.53
CA HIS A 224 -7.31 6.39 5.77
C HIS A 224 -8.27 5.53 4.94
N LEU A 225 -7.73 4.61 4.14
CA LEU A 225 -8.48 3.64 3.35
C LEU A 225 -8.59 2.33 4.11
N GLN A 226 -9.82 1.81 4.23
CA GLN A 226 -10.11 0.53 4.86
C GLN A 226 -10.93 -0.35 3.91
N LEU A 227 -10.43 -1.55 3.61
CA LEU A 227 -11.14 -2.55 2.82
C LEU A 227 -12.42 -2.99 3.53
N VAL A 228 -13.53 -3.04 2.79
CA VAL A 228 -14.86 -3.40 3.32
C VAL A 228 -14.94 -4.85 3.83
N ALA A 229 -15.87 -5.11 4.75
CA ALA A 229 -16.05 -6.41 5.42
C ALA A 229 -16.11 -7.62 4.48
N ASN A 230 -16.74 -7.47 3.32
CA ASN A 230 -16.90 -8.52 2.32
C ASN A 230 -16.14 -8.23 1.02
N ASN A 231 -14.99 -7.53 1.09
CA ASN A 231 -14.18 -7.21 -0.10
C ASN A 231 -13.73 -8.47 -0.86
N ASP A 232 -13.64 -9.63 -0.21
CA ASP A 232 -13.30 -10.86 -0.89
C ASP A 232 -14.37 -11.35 -1.88
N ASP A 233 -15.59 -10.83 -1.83
CA ASP A 233 -16.66 -11.12 -2.81
C ASP A 233 -16.41 -10.48 -4.18
N ILE A 234 -15.57 -9.45 -4.24
CA ILE A 234 -15.17 -8.75 -5.48
C ILE A 234 -13.74 -9.10 -5.91
N ILE A 235 -13.19 -10.20 -5.36
CA ILE A 235 -11.97 -10.85 -5.85
C ILE A 235 -12.39 -12.00 -6.74
N PHE A 236 -12.26 -11.81 -8.05
CA PHE A 236 -12.61 -12.82 -9.04
C PHE A 236 -11.38 -13.65 -9.38
N LEU A 237 -11.51 -14.99 -9.41
CA LEU A 237 -10.39 -15.90 -9.60
C LEU A 237 -10.28 -16.45 -11.03
N ASN A 238 -11.35 -16.34 -11.81
CA ASN A 238 -11.41 -16.93 -13.15
C ASN A 238 -11.61 -15.83 -14.20
N PRO A 239 -10.59 -15.55 -15.02
CA PRO A 239 -10.66 -14.56 -16.10
C PRO A 239 -11.83 -14.76 -17.07
N ASP A 240 -12.24 -16.01 -17.31
CA ASP A 240 -13.29 -16.32 -18.29
C ASP A 240 -14.70 -16.01 -17.78
N THR A 241 -14.86 -15.82 -16.47
CA THR A 241 -16.18 -15.68 -15.82
C THR A 241 -16.30 -14.43 -14.96
N ASP A 242 -15.24 -13.67 -14.82
CA ASP A 242 -15.31 -12.40 -14.09
C ASP A 242 -16.12 -11.36 -14.89
N PRO A 243 -16.68 -10.33 -14.23
CA PRO A 243 -17.54 -9.35 -14.89
C PRO A 243 -16.77 -8.27 -15.65
N PHE A 244 -15.45 -8.40 -15.81
CA PHE A 244 -14.57 -7.35 -16.30
C PHE A 244 -13.95 -7.70 -17.64
N TYR A 245 -13.67 -6.66 -18.44
CA TYR A 245 -12.62 -6.78 -19.42
C TYR A 245 -11.29 -6.50 -18.74
N ASN A 246 -10.26 -7.30 -19.02
CA ASN A 246 -8.90 -6.98 -18.60
C ASN A 246 -8.34 -5.82 -19.45
N SER A 247 -8.72 -4.61 -19.08
CA SER A 247 -8.35 -3.36 -19.75
C SER A 247 -8.36 -2.19 -18.76
N THR A 248 -7.88 -1.04 -19.20
CA THR A 248 -7.92 0.24 -18.48
C THR A 248 -8.80 1.27 -19.22
N SER A 249 -9.81 0.78 -19.94
CA SER A 249 -10.69 1.59 -20.79
C SER A 249 -11.94 2.14 -20.07
N HIS A 250 -12.72 3.00 -20.72
CA HIS A 250 -13.90 3.60 -20.09
C HIS A 250 -14.99 2.58 -19.73
N SER A 251 -15.08 1.47 -20.48
CA SER A 251 -16.10 0.44 -20.21
C SER A 251 -15.90 -0.24 -18.86
N VAL A 252 -14.65 -0.44 -18.42
CA VAL A 252 -14.36 -1.13 -17.15
C VAL A 252 -14.73 -0.30 -15.92
N LEU A 253 -14.81 1.03 -16.03
CA LEU A 253 -15.28 1.88 -14.94
C LEU A 253 -16.75 1.57 -14.59
N GLY A 254 -17.58 1.40 -15.63
CA GLY A 254 -18.98 1.03 -15.47
C GLY A 254 -19.15 -0.40 -14.93
N GLN A 255 -18.33 -1.34 -15.41
CA GLN A 255 -18.32 -2.73 -14.91
C GLN A 255 -17.93 -2.77 -13.43
N ASN A 256 -16.89 -2.03 -13.01
CA ASN A 256 -16.50 -1.97 -11.61
C ASN A 256 -17.58 -1.33 -10.74
N GLN A 257 -18.21 -0.25 -11.23
CA GLN A 257 -19.33 0.38 -10.54
C GLN A 257 -20.51 -0.58 -10.33
N GLN A 258 -20.84 -1.40 -11.33
CA GLN A 258 -21.88 -2.42 -11.25
C GLN A 258 -21.51 -3.55 -10.29
N ALA A 259 -20.30 -4.11 -10.42
CA ALA A 259 -19.82 -5.18 -9.55
C ALA A 259 -19.79 -4.75 -8.08
N CYS A 260 -19.20 -3.60 -7.76
CA CYS A 260 -19.18 -3.08 -6.39
C CYS A 260 -20.61 -2.88 -5.84
N ASN A 261 -21.52 -2.30 -6.64
CA ASN A 261 -22.90 -2.11 -6.20
C ASN A 261 -23.65 -3.43 -5.99
N GLN A 262 -23.39 -4.44 -6.80
CA GLN A 262 -24.05 -5.73 -6.74
C GLN A 262 -23.57 -6.57 -5.56
N TYR A 263 -22.24 -6.67 -5.38
CA TYR A 263 -21.65 -7.60 -4.41
C TYR A 263 -21.39 -6.96 -3.04
N ILE A 264 -21.05 -5.66 -3.00
CA ILE A 264 -20.82 -4.93 -1.73
C ILE A 264 -22.07 -4.18 -1.29
N GLY A 265 -22.82 -3.63 -2.24
CA GLY A 265 -23.97 -2.76 -1.97
C GLY A 265 -23.57 -1.29 -1.96
N ALA A 266 -24.35 -0.45 -2.65
CA ALA A 266 -24.00 0.95 -2.87
C ALA A 266 -23.77 1.74 -1.57
N ASP A 267 -24.47 1.44 -0.47
CA ASP A 267 -24.31 2.17 0.80
C ASP A 267 -23.12 1.69 1.65
N ASN A 268 -22.50 0.57 1.28
CA ASN A 268 -21.50 -0.11 2.09
C ASN A 268 -20.05 0.28 1.79
N TYR A 269 -19.82 1.16 0.82
CA TYR A 269 -18.49 1.68 0.47
C TYR A 269 -18.55 3.15 0.06
N ASP A 270 -17.42 3.85 0.17
CA ASP A 270 -17.29 5.28 -0.10
C ASP A 270 -16.50 5.56 -1.39
N VAL A 271 -15.59 4.66 -1.75
CA VAL A 271 -14.80 4.66 -2.98
C VAL A 271 -14.58 3.21 -3.42
N GLY A 272 -14.59 2.96 -4.73
CA GLY A 272 -14.25 1.67 -5.29
C GLY A 272 -13.21 1.81 -6.40
N HIS A 273 -12.39 0.79 -6.56
CA HIS A 273 -11.31 0.78 -7.53
C HIS A 273 -11.07 -0.65 -8.03
N LEU A 274 -10.68 -0.79 -9.29
CA LEU A 274 -10.40 -2.07 -9.93
C LEU A 274 -8.90 -2.23 -10.15
N LEU A 275 -8.36 -3.41 -9.83
CA LEU A 275 -7.01 -3.82 -10.17
C LEU A 275 -7.01 -4.83 -11.33
N THR A 276 -6.18 -4.59 -12.33
CA THR A 276 -6.07 -5.45 -13.53
C THR A 276 -4.61 -5.72 -13.88
N THR A 277 -4.36 -6.61 -14.85
CA THR A 277 -3.00 -6.81 -15.41
C THR A 277 -2.77 -6.03 -16.72
N ALA A 278 -3.79 -5.32 -17.21
CA ALA A 278 -3.66 -4.42 -18.35
C ALA A 278 -2.98 -3.12 -17.92
N SER A 279 -1.87 -2.75 -18.58
CA SER A 279 -1.12 -1.55 -18.20
C SER A 279 -1.92 -0.25 -18.37
N GLY A 280 -1.79 0.64 -17.39
CA GLY A 280 -2.35 2.00 -17.43
C GLY A 280 -3.28 2.27 -16.26
N GLY A 281 -3.99 3.40 -16.35
CA GLY A 281 -4.95 3.81 -15.34
C GLY A 281 -5.99 4.75 -15.91
N LEU A 282 -7.18 4.72 -15.33
CA LEU A 282 -8.27 5.62 -15.65
C LEU A 282 -9.21 5.75 -14.46
N ALA A 283 -9.59 6.98 -14.12
CA ALA A 283 -10.57 7.24 -13.07
C ALA A 283 -11.49 8.42 -13.39
N HIS A 284 -12.72 8.35 -12.86
CA HIS A 284 -13.57 9.52 -12.75
C HIS A 284 -13.00 10.47 -11.69
N ILE A 285 -12.81 11.74 -12.08
CA ILE A 285 -12.35 12.78 -11.17
C ILE A 285 -13.44 13.12 -10.16
N LYS A 286 -13.07 13.26 -8.88
CA LYS A 286 -13.97 13.68 -7.79
C LYS A 286 -15.20 12.76 -7.68
N SER A 287 -14.97 11.47 -7.76
CA SER A 287 -16.02 10.45 -7.75
C SER A 287 -16.32 9.89 -6.37
N VAL A 288 -15.42 10.07 -5.39
CA VAL A 288 -15.63 9.59 -4.00
C VAL A 288 -16.98 10.06 -3.45
N CYS A 289 -17.72 9.15 -2.80
CA CYS A 289 -19.07 9.36 -2.27
C CYS A 289 -20.15 9.81 -3.29
N SER A 290 -19.90 9.69 -4.60
CA SER A 290 -20.88 9.95 -5.66
C SER A 290 -21.56 8.67 -6.17
N SER A 291 -22.44 8.79 -7.16
CA SER A 291 -23.01 7.64 -7.89
C SER A 291 -22.02 6.91 -8.80
N LYS A 292 -20.83 7.51 -9.04
CA LYS A 292 -19.74 6.96 -9.84
C LYS A 292 -18.51 6.58 -9.00
N LYS A 293 -18.68 6.43 -7.69
CA LYS A 293 -17.60 6.27 -6.71
C LYS A 293 -16.72 5.03 -6.88
N ALA A 294 -17.15 4.04 -7.67
CA ALA A 294 -16.35 2.87 -8.04
C ALA A 294 -15.74 2.95 -9.47
N GLY A 295 -15.90 4.07 -10.18
CA GLY A 295 -15.31 4.22 -11.52
C GLY A 295 -13.86 4.64 -11.48
N GLY A 296 -12.99 3.71 -11.08
CA GLY A 296 -11.53 3.83 -11.17
C GLY A 296 -10.90 2.46 -11.45
N VAL A 297 -9.84 2.45 -12.24
CA VAL A 297 -9.06 1.26 -12.58
C VAL A 297 -7.58 1.58 -12.66
N SER A 298 -6.75 0.67 -12.16
CA SER A 298 -5.29 0.68 -12.31
C SER A 298 -4.81 -0.72 -12.70
N GLY A 299 -3.87 -0.79 -13.63
CA GLY A 299 -3.30 -2.07 -14.00
C GLY A 299 -1.87 -1.99 -14.52
N SER A 300 -1.19 -3.12 -14.44
CA SER A 300 0.20 -3.32 -14.84
C SER A 300 0.40 -4.79 -15.16
N ASN A 301 1.21 -5.09 -16.18
CA ASN A 301 1.64 -6.47 -16.45
C ASN A 301 2.52 -7.05 -15.33
N ASN A 302 3.02 -6.20 -14.43
CA ASN A 302 3.73 -6.54 -13.22
C ASN A 302 3.11 -5.76 -12.04
N PRO A 303 1.96 -6.18 -11.50
CA PRO A 303 1.18 -5.41 -10.53
C PRO A 303 1.70 -5.56 -9.08
N VAL A 304 2.99 -5.25 -8.89
CA VAL A 304 3.72 -5.32 -7.62
C VAL A 304 4.67 -4.13 -7.45
N GLY A 305 5.08 -3.87 -6.21
CA GLY A 305 6.12 -2.90 -5.87
C GLY A 305 5.67 -1.43 -5.91
N ASP A 306 6.55 -0.55 -5.41
CA ASP A 306 6.26 0.88 -5.21
C ASP A 306 5.83 1.58 -6.51
N ALA A 307 6.38 1.18 -7.66
CA ALA A 307 6.00 1.75 -8.95
C ALA A 307 4.52 1.50 -9.24
N PHE A 308 4.02 0.27 -9.15
CA PHE A 308 2.60 0.02 -9.36
C PHE A 308 1.74 0.69 -8.28
N PHE A 309 2.12 0.57 -7.00
CA PHE A 309 1.30 1.06 -5.90
C PHE A 309 1.16 2.58 -5.90
N VAL A 310 2.26 3.30 -6.08
CA VAL A 310 2.29 4.77 -6.00
C VAL A 310 1.99 5.40 -7.35
N ASP A 311 2.63 4.93 -8.41
CA ASP A 311 2.56 5.65 -9.68
C ASP A 311 1.28 5.40 -10.46
N TYR A 312 0.62 4.26 -10.23
CA TYR A 312 -0.61 3.90 -10.90
C TYR A 312 -1.75 4.07 -9.90
N VAL A 313 -1.74 3.30 -8.82
CA VAL A 313 -2.92 3.19 -7.96
C VAL A 313 -3.14 4.45 -7.12
N ALA A 314 -2.09 5.02 -6.53
CA ALA A 314 -2.22 6.28 -5.80
C ALA A 314 -2.60 7.46 -6.72
N HIS A 315 -2.09 7.46 -7.97
CA HIS A 315 -2.44 8.47 -8.96
C HIS A 315 -3.92 8.43 -9.32
N GLU A 316 -4.43 7.25 -9.69
CA GLU A 316 -5.82 7.10 -10.11
C GLU A 316 -6.79 7.31 -8.94
N LEU A 317 -6.44 6.87 -7.73
CA LEU A 317 -7.18 7.24 -6.53
C LEU A 317 -7.11 8.76 -6.29
N GLY A 318 -5.96 9.40 -6.53
CA GLY A 318 -5.82 10.85 -6.48
C GLY A 318 -6.85 11.56 -7.35
N HIS A 319 -7.09 11.08 -8.57
CA HIS A 319 -8.20 11.55 -9.41
C HIS A 319 -9.56 11.33 -8.77
N GLN A 320 -9.86 10.13 -8.24
CA GLN A 320 -11.13 9.87 -7.55
C GLN A 320 -11.36 10.83 -6.37
N PHE A 321 -10.30 11.21 -5.65
CA PHE A 321 -10.31 12.23 -4.59
C PHE A 321 -10.32 13.68 -5.09
N GLY A 322 -10.24 13.90 -6.41
CA GLY A 322 -10.47 15.18 -7.07
C GLY A 322 -9.21 15.90 -7.54
N ALA A 323 -8.03 15.28 -7.46
CA ALA A 323 -6.80 15.87 -7.98
C ALA A 323 -6.80 15.90 -9.52
N SER A 324 -6.18 16.93 -10.07
CA SER A 324 -5.88 17.04 -11.49
C SER A 324 -4.38 16.93 -11.71
N HIS A 325 -4.01 16.62 -12.94
CA HIS A 325 -2.64 16.58 -13.41
C HIS A 325 -1.86 17.88 -13.14
N THR A 326 -0.62 17.76 -12.67
CA THR A 326 0.22 18.89 -12.26
C THR A 326 1.35 19.22 -13.24
N GLN A 327 1.61 18.36 -14.21
CA GLN A 327 2.68 18.52 -15.20
C GLN A 327 2.48 19.73 -16.11
N ASN A 328 3.60 20.35 -16.47
CA ASN A 328 3.70 21.49 -17.37
C ASN A 328 4.58 21.13 -18.58
N ASN A 329 4.17 20.09 -19.29
CA ASN A 329 4.66 19.74 -20.63
C ASN A 329 3.46 19.68 -21.60
N ASN A 330 3.71 19.42 -22.89
CA ASN A 330 2.64 19.41 -23.89
C ASN A 330 1.81 18.11 -23.93
N CYS A 331 2.22 17.07 -23.21
CA CYS A 331 1.50 15.80 -23.10
C CYS A 331 0.40 15.92 -22.03
N ASN A 332 -0.86 15.94 -22.46
CA ASN A 332 -2.02 16.01 -21.57
C ASN A 332 -2.03 17.22 -20.60
N ARG A 333 -1.44 18.36 -21.02
CA ARG A 333 -1.38 19.58 -20.21
C ARG A 333 -2.75 20.06 -19.74
N ASN A 334 -2.85 20.37 -18.45
CA ASN A 334 -3.96 21.11 -17.86
C ASN A 334 -3.50 22.52 -17.40
N PRO A 335 -3.78 23.60 -18.16
CA PRO A 335 -3.26 24.94 -17.85
C PRO A 335 -3.56 25.44 -16.44
N ALA A 336 -4.69 25.05 -15.85
CA ALA A 336 -5.12 25.53 -14.53
C ALA A 336 -4.35 24.88 -13.37
N THR A 337 -3.69 23.75 -13.60
CA THR A 337 -2.95 22.99 -12.58
C THR A 337 -1.52 22.66 -12.99
N ALA A 338 -1.07 23.10 -14.17
CA ALA A 338 0.27 22.90 -14.72
C ALA A 338 1.34 23.71 -13.97
N VAL A 339 1.70 23.26 -12.77
CA VAL A 339 2.62 23.94 -11.84
C VAL A 339 3.99 23.27 -11.76
N GLU A 340 4.12 22.00 -12.16
CA GLU A 340 5.39 21.28 -12.13
C GLU A 340 6.06 21.22 -13.51
N PRO A 341 7.36 21.54 -13.65
CA PRO A 341 8.03 21.51 -14.95
C PRO A 341 8.15 20.08 -15.50
N GLY A 342 8.22 19.96 -16.83
CA GLY A 342 8.42 18.69 -17.51
C GLY A 342 7.28 17.70 -17.21
N SER A 343 7.63 16.46 -16.89
CA SER A 343 6.69 15.38 -16.53
C SER A 343 6.10 15.50 -15.11
N GLY A 344 6.55 16.47 -14.32
CA GLY A 344 6.19 16.56 -12.91
C GLY A 344 6.95 15.56 -12.03
N SER A 345 6.99 15.86 -10.74
CA SER A 345 7.72 15.13 -9.71
C SER A 345 6.81 14.60 -8.59
N THR A 346 5.60 15.14 -8.47
CA THR A 346 4.57 14.62 -7.56
C THR A 346 3.82 13.44 -8.18
N ILE A 347 3.05 12.74 -7.34
CA ILE A 347 2.22 11.60 -7.74
C ILE A 347 1.28 11.96 -8.90
N MET A 348 0.76 13.20 -8.94
CA MET A 348 -0.17 13.66 -9.97
C MET A 348 0.52 14.20 -11.24
N GLY A 349 1.85 14.06 -11.35
CA GLY A 349 2.57 14.30 -12.59
C GLY A 349 2.31 13.21 -13.63
N TYR A 350 2.75 13.46 -14.86
CA TYR A 350 2.60 12.57 -16.01
C TYR A 350 3.98 12.16 -16.50
N ALA A 351 4.41 10.95 -16.13
CA ALA A 351 5.74 10.42 -16.44
C ALA A 351 5.70 9.44 -17.61
#